data_AF-A0A1Q3KES0-F1
#
_entry.id   AF-A0A1Q3KES0-F1
#
_cell.length_a   1.000
_cell.length_b   1.000
_cell.length_c   1.000
_cell.angle_alpha   90.00
_cell.angle_beta   90.00
_cell.angle_gamma   90.00
#
_symmetry.space_group_name_H-M   'P 1'
#
loop_
_entity.id
_entity.type
_entity.pdbx_description
1 polymer ?
#
loop_
_entity_poly.entity_id
_entity_poly.type
_entity_poly.pdbx_seq_one_letter_code
_entity_poly.pdbx_strand_id
1 'polypeptide(L)'
;MAVVEPPFGTGRRIRNRAIWAVALFAASVAPAVVGLGIAKATEEATNLAQPLALLFWIIGLLFAIAAAVPTLRYWDGLPGTTRWLGTLPLLSISLLLTVALLTPLLI
;
A
#
# COMPACT_ATOMS: atom_id res chain seq x y z
N MET A 1 -22.85 -0.75 22.44
CA MET A 1 -22.90 -0.87 20.96
C MET A 1 -22.86 -2.34 20.62
N ALA A 2 -23.71 -2.82 19.70
CA ALA A 2 -23.64 -4.21 19.26
C ALA A 2 -22.31 -4.44 18.53
N VAL A 3 -21.52 -5.42 18.98
CA VAL A 3 -20.27 -5.81 18.30
C VAL A 3 -20.65 -6.47 16.99
N VAL A 4 -20.24 -5.87 15.86
CA VAL A 4 -20.47 -6.47 14.55
C VAL A 4 -19.47 -7.58 14.36
N GLU A 5 -19.93 -8.83 14.41
CA GLU A 5 -19.05 -9.98 14.21
C GLU A 5 -18.57 -10.08 12.75
N PRO A 6 -17.28 -10.36 12.51
CA PRO A 6 -16.75 -10.55 11.18
C PRO A 6 -17.27 -11.87 10.58
N PRO A 7 -17.68 -11.88 9.30
CA PRO A 7 -18.10 -13.12 8.64
C PRO A 7 -16.94 -14.11 8.53
N PHE A 8 -17.24 -15.40 8.39
CA PHE A 8 -16.23 -16.46 8.31
C PHE A 8 -15.20 -16.19 7.20
N GLY A 9 -13.93 -16.49 7.50
CA GLY A 9 -12.81 -16.29 6.57
C GLY A 9 -12.35 -14.84 6.38
N THR A 10 -12.92 -13.86 7.09
CA THR A 10 -12.54 -12.44 6.97
C THR A 10 -11.07 -12.21 7.30
N GLY A 11 -10.54 -12.83 8.35
CA GLY A 11 -9.11 -12.73 8.68
C GLY A 11 -8.19 -13.26 7.58
N ARG A 12 -8.55 -14.39 6.94
CA ARG A 12 -7.77 -14.94 5.81
C ARG A 12 -7.79 -14.00 4.59
N ARG A 13 -8.94 -13.37 4.30
CA ARG A 13 -9.08 -12.39 3.22
C ARG A 13 -8.26 -11.12 3.49
N ILE A 14 -8.33 -10.57 4.71
CA ILE A 14 -7.51 -9.43 5.14
C ILE A 14 -6.03 -9.76 4.98
N ARG A 15 -5.62 -10.95 5.44
CA ARG A 15 -4.23 -11.39 5.34
C ARG A 15 -3.73 -11.47 3.91
N ASN A 16 -4.48 -12.13 3.04
CA ASN A 16 -4.08 -12.25 1.63
C ASN A 16 -3.96 -10.87 0.98
N ARG A 17 -4.93 -9.98 1.22
CA ARG A 17 -4.93 -8.62 0.65
C ARG A 17 -3.75 -7.78 1.14
N ALA A 18 -3.43 -7.84 2.43
CA ALA A 18 -2.28 -7.12 2.97
C ALA A 18 -0.95 -7.64 2.42
N ILE A 19 -0.79 -8.96 2.23
CA ILE A 19 0.39 -9.54 1.59
C ILE A 19 0.52 -9.03 0.14
N TRP A 20 -0.56 -9.04 -0.62
CA TRP A 20 -0.57 -8.49 -1.98
C TRP A 20 -0.24 -7.00 -2.02
N ALA A 21 -0.76 -6.21 -1.08
CA ALA A 21 -0.43 -4.80 -0.96
C ALA A 21 1.09 -4.60 -0.81
N VAL A 22 1.69 -5.26 0.19
CA VAL A 22 3.13 -5.14 0.46
C VAL A 22 3.98 -5.63 -0.71
N ALA A 23 3.61 -6.77 -1.32
CA ALA A 23 4.32 -7.32 -2.47
C ALA A 23 4.31 -6.35 -3.67
N LEU A 24 3.18 -5.71 -3.95
CA LEU A 24 3.05 -4.77 -5.05
C LEU A 24 3.77 -3.44 -4.78
N PHE A 25 3.77 -2.95 -3.53
CA PHE A 25 4.63 -1.81 -3.17
C PHE A 25 6.10 -2.14 -3.34
N ALA A 26 6.55 -3.30 -2.86
CA ALA A 26 7.93 -3.73 -3.07
C ALA A 26 8.26 -3.87 -4.56
N ALA A 27 7.37 -4.45 -5.36
CA ALA A 27 7.53 -4.59 -6.80
C ALA A 27 7.58 -3.24 -7.53
N SER A 28 6.96 -2.18 -7.00
CA SER A 28 7.02 -0.84 -7.58
C SER A 28 8.40 -0.16 -7.42
N VAL A 29 9.21 -0.56 -6.43
CA VAL A 29 10.48 0.10 -6.11
C VAL A 29 11.50 -0.02 -7.24
N ALA A 30 11.75 -1.22 -7.75
CA ALA A 30 12.74 -1.45 -8.79
C ALA A 30 12.46 -0.61 -10.07
N PRO A 31 11.26 -0.65 -10.67
CA PRO A 31 10.96 0.19 -11.83
C PRO A 31 10.92 1.69 -11.50
N ALA A 32 10.60 2.09 -10.26
CA ALA A 32 10.70 3.50 -9.86
C ALA A 32 12.15 4.00 -9.86
N VAL A 33 13.08 3.22 -9.28
CA VAL A 33 14.51 3.56 -9.23
C VAL A 33 15.11 3.58 -10.63
N VAL A 34 14.84 2.54 -11.44
CA VAL A 34 15.31 2.46 -12.83
C VAL A 34 14.72 3.61 -13.66
N GLY A 35 13.42 3.86 -13.54
CA GLY A 35 12.74 4.92 -14.26
C GLY A 35 13.29 6.30 -13.94
N LEU A 36 13.58 6.60 -12.67
CA LEU A 36 14.22 7.85 -12.27
C LEU A 36 15.67 7.95 -12.75
N GLY A 37 16.41 6.84 -12.75
CA GLY A 37 17.79 6.78 -13.25
C GLY A 37 17.87 7.07 -14.75
N ILE A 38 17.04 6.42 -15.55
CA ILE A 38 16.96 6.64 -17.01
C ILE A 38 16.59 8.10 -17.29
N ALA A 39 15.55 8.64 -16.66
CA ALA A 39 15.10 10.02 -16.89
C ALA A 39 16.17 11.09 -16.56
N LYS A 40 17.12 10.78 -15.67
CA LYS A 40 18.25 11.66 -15.36
C LYS A 40 19.45 11.48 -16.29
N ALA A 41 19.59 10.30 -16.89
CA ALA A 41 20.74 9.93 -17.70
C ALA A 41 20.50 10.13 -19.20
N THR A 42 19.25 10.02 -19.66
CA THR A 42 18.87 10.12 -21.07
C THR A 42 17.67 11.06 -21.23
N GLU A 43 17.69 11.93 -22.24
CA GLU A 43 16.50 12.71 -22.66
C GLU A 43 15.49 11.84 -23.44
N GLU A 44 15.42 10.54 -23.12
CA GLU A 44 14.71 9.55 -23.90
C GLU A 44 13.27 9.42 -23.39
N ALA A 45 12.31 9.76 -24.25
CA ALA A 45 10.89 9.84 -23.90
C ALA A 45 10.23 8.47 -23.61
N THR A 46 10.84 7.36 -24.05
CA THR A 46 10.22 6.02 -24.01
C THR A 46 10.62 5.24 -22.75
N ASN A 47 10.35 5.79 -21.57
CA ASN A 47 10.65 5.15 -20.30
C ASN A 47 9.44 4.39 -19.75
N LEU A 48 9.33 3.10 -20.07
CA LEU A 48 8.25 2.23 -19.58
C LEU A 48 8.36 1.87 -18.09
N ALA A 49 9.51 2.13 -17.45
CA ALA A 49 9.69 1.78 -16.04
C ALA A 49 8.84 2.66 -15.12
N GLN A 50 8.73 3.97 -15.41
CA GLN A 50 7.89 4.87 -14.63
C GLN A 50 6.39 4.49 -14.59
N PRO A 51 5.70 4.26 -15.72
CA PRO A 51 4.30 3.86 -15.69
C PRO A 51 4.11 2.47 -15.05
N LEU A 52 5.07 1.56 -15.19
CA LEU A 52 5.01 0.25 -14.52
C LEU A 52 5.11 0.38 -13.00
N ALA A 53 6.00 1.24 -12.51
CA ALA A 53 6.11 1.55 -11.09
C ALA A 53 4.80 2.11 -10.55
N LEU A 54 4.22 3.08 -11.25
CA LEU A 54 2.93 3.67 -10.88
C LEU A 54 1.81 2.63 -10.88
N LEU A 55 1.77 1.74 -11.88
CA LEU A 55 0.78 0.66 -11.96
C LEU A 55 0.86 -0.26 -10.74
N PHE A 56 2.04 -0.77 -10.42
CA PHE A 56 2.21 -1.62 -9.23
C PHE A 56 1.85 -0.89 -7.95
N TRP A 57 2.24 0.37 -7.82
CA TRP A 57 1.90 1.18 -6.66
C TRP A 57 0.39 1.37 -6.50
N ILE A 58 -0.34 1.73 -7.57
CA ILE A 58 -1.80 1.91 -7.54
C ILE A 58 -2.50 0.60 -7.17
N ILE A 59 -2.13 -0.52 -7.77
CA ILE A 59 -2.74 -1.81 -7.45
C ILE A 59 -2.45 -2.18 -6.00
N GLY A 60 -1.22 -1.95 -5.52
CA GLY A 60 -0.87 -2.12 -4.11
C GLY A 60 -1.76 -1.29 -3.19
N LEU A 61 -2.04 -0.03 -3.55
CA LEU A 61 -2.91 0.87 -2.79
C LEU A 61 -4.34 0.34 -2.72
N LEU A 62 -4.88 -0.17 -3.82
CA LEU A 62 -6.20 -0.79 -3.83
C LEU A 62 -6.27 -2.00 -2.90
N PHE A 63 -5.22 -2.84 -2.87
CA PHE A 63 -5.14 -3.95 -1.93
C PHE A 63 -5.01 -3.50 -0.47
N ALA A 64 -4.25 -2.44 -0.20
CA ALA A 64 -4.13 -1.86 1.14
C ALA A 64 -5.49 -1.33 1.63
N ILE A 65 -6.21 -0.60 0.80
CA ILE A 65 -7.57 -0.12 1.10
C ILE A 65 -8.52 -1.31 1.30
N ALA A 66 -8.48 -2.31 0.41
CA ALA A 66 -9.33 -3.49 0.50
C ALA A 66 -9.05 -4.36 1.73
N ALA A 67 -7.85 -4.27 2.32
CA ALA A 67 -7.51 -4.87 3.61
C ALA A 67 -7.98 -3.99 4.78
N ALA A 68 -7.76 -2.67 4.71
CA ALA A 68 -8.07 -1.72 5.77
C ALA A 68 -9.58 -1.58 6.02
N VAL A 69 -10.40 -1.45 4.97
CA VAL A 69 -11.85 -1.25 5.09
C VAL A 69 -12.54 -2.32 5.95
N PRO A 70 -12.42 -3.64 5.67
CA PRO A 70 -13.02 -4.65 6.53
C PRO A 70 -12.35 -4.71 7.92
N THR A 71 -11.07 -4.37 8.01
CA THR A 71 -10.36 -4.36 9.30
C THR A 71 -10.91 -3.29 10.24
N LEU A 72 -11.18 -2.10 9.73
CA LEU A 72 -11.81 -1.02 10.49
C LEU A 72 -13.28 -1.32 10.79
N ARG A 73 -14.00 -1.91 9.83
CA ARG A 73 -15.42 -2.27 10.00
C ARG A 73 -15.65 -3.29 11.11
N TYR A 74 -14.77 -4.28 11.23
CA TYR A 74 -14.90 -5.38 12.20
C TYR A 74 -13.83 -5.31 13.28
N TRP A 75 -13.31 -4.11 13.57
CA TRP A 75 -12.14 -3.90 14.43
C TRP A 75 -12.24 -4.71 15.74
N ASP A 76 -13.34 -4.53 16.47
CA ASP A 76 -13.53 -5.15 17.79
C ASP A 76 -13.66 -6.68 17.75
N GLY A 77 -14.16 -7.24 16.65
CA GLY A 77 -14.34 -8.68 16.47
C GLY A 77 -13.14 -9.41 15.89
N LEU A 78 -12.07 -8.70 15.51
CA LEU A 78 -10.87 -9.30 14.93
C LEU A 78 -9.76 -9.55 15.97
N PRO A 79 -8.96 -10.62 15.84
CA PRO A 79 -7.75 -10.80 16.64
C PRO A 79 -6.77 -9.64 16.40
N GLY A 80 -6.05 -9.22 17.45
CA GLY A 80 -5.12 -8.08 17.39
C GLY A 80 -4.07 -8.17 16.27
N THR A 81 -3.55 -9.37 15.99
CA THR A 81 -2.62 -9.61 14.88
C THR A 81 -3.24 -9.32 13.52
N THR A 82 -4.52 -9.67 13.33
CA THR A 82 -5.24 -9.40 12.08
C THR A 82 -5.53 -7.90 11.92
N ARG A 83 -5.81 -7.20 13.03
CA ARG A 83 -6.02 -5.75 13.04
C ARG A 83 -4.80 -5.01 12.51
N TRP A 84 -3.64 -5.28 13.09
CA TRP A 84 -2.39 -4.66 12.64
C TRP A 84 -2.05 -5.02 11.20
N LEU A 85 -2.16 -6.29 10.85
CA LEU A 85 -1.83 -6.74 9.51
C LEU A 85 -2.71 -6.08 8.44
N GLY A 86 -3.99 -5.80 8.74
CA GLY A 86 -4.91 -5.14 7.82
C GLY A 86 -4.73 -3.63 7.68
N THR A 87 -4.23 -2.94 8.71
CA THR A 87 -4.06 -1.47 8.72
C THR A 87 -2.65 -1.02 8.35
N LEU A 88 -1.62 -1.81 8.67
CA LEU A 88 -0.21 -1.45 8.51
C LEU A 88 0.18 -0.99 7.10
N PRO A 89 -0.24 -1.64 6.00
CA PRO A 89 0.15 -1.20 4.66
C PRO A 89 -0.33 0.22 4.36
N LEU A 90 -1.57 0.53 4.70
CA LEU A 90 -2.14 1.86 4.46
C LEU A 90 -1.50 2.92 5.36
N LEU A 91 -1.32 2.61 6.65
CA LEU A 91 -0.64 3.51 7.59
C LEU A 91 0.79 3.85 7.14
N SER A 92 1.53 2.84 6.67
CA SER A 92 2.92 3.02 6.22
C SER A 92 2.99 3.96 5.02
N ILE A 93 2.11 3.80 4.03
CA ILE A 93 2.08 4.68 2.86
C ILE A 93 1.63 6.08 3.23
N SER A 94 0.59 6.21 4.07
CA SER A 94 0.14 7.51 4.54
C SER A 94 1.29 8.26 5.21
N LEU A 95 2.04 7.59 6.09
CA LEU A 95 3.22 8.18 6.73
C LEU A 95 4.29 8.59 5.72
N LEU A 96 4.64 7.71 4.76
CA LEU A 96 5.63 8.03 3.72
C LEU A 96 5.19 9.20 2.83
N LEU A 97 3.91 9.26 2.45
CA LEU A 97 3.35 10.37 1.68
C LEU A 97 3.38 11.67 2.49
N THR A 98 3.03 11.63 3.77
CA THR A 98 3.13 12.79 4.66
C THR A 98 4.57 13.30 4.76
N VAL A 99 5.55 12.41 4.96
CA VAL A 99 6.97 12.79 4.98
C VAL A 99 7.38 13.41 3.64
N ALA A 100 7.04 12.78 2.51
CA ALA A 100 7.36 13.28 1.18
C ALA A 100 6.75 14.66 0.90
N LEU A 101 5.53 14.93 1.38
CA LEU A 101 4.85 16.22 1.24
C LEU A 101 5.43 17.32 2.15
N LEU A 102 5.88 16.96 3.36
CA LEU A 102 6.40 17.92 4.33
C LEU A 102 7.88 18.25 4.08
N THR A 103 8.66 17.33 3.52
CA THR A 103 10.11 17.51 3.30
C THR A 103 10.46 18.80 2.55
N PRO A 104 9.77 19.19 1.45
CA PRO A 104 10.05 20.43 0.73
C PRO A 104 9.72 21.71 1.51
N LEU A 105 8.93 21.64 2.59
CA LEU A 105 8.60 22.80 3.42
C LEU A 105 9.66 23.07 4.51
N LEU A 106 10.55 22.10 4.74
CA LEU A 106 11.60 22.17 5.77
C LEU A 106 12.95 22.63 5.21
N ILE A 107 13.05 22.84 3.90
CA ILE A 107 14.25 23.24 3.16
C ILE A 107 13.94 24.56 2.45
#